data_AF-A0A968NMN4-F1
#
_entry.id   AF-A0A968NMN4-F1
#
_cell.length_a   1.000
_cell.length_b   1.000
_cell.length_c   1.000
_cell.angle_alpha   90.00
_cell.angle_beta   90.00
_cell.angle_gamma   90.00
#
_symmetry.space_group_name_H-M   'P 1'
#
loop_
_entity.id
_entity.type
_entity.pdbx_description
1 polymer ?
#
loop_
_entity_poly.entity_id
_entity_poly.type
_entity_poly.pdbx_seq_one_letter_code
_entity_poly.pdbx_strand_id
1 'polypeptide(L)'
;MKIPSQGAGALYIFDFRSPQFCGIGGCFYAVYHEGGNLVLQLIANPYLPAKEKLVRASDKVIGGFPCLAVTQPTAREKMVSHSEYCYQNGRFIRFNQTFSQVGQ
;
A
#
# COMPACT_ATOMS: atom_id res chain seq x y z
N MET A 1 4.00 5.25 8.98
CA MET A 1 4.30 3.83 9.33
C MET A 1 5.67 3.45 8.80
N LYS A 2 6.53 2.81 9.59
CA LYS A 2 7.84 2.31 9.13
C LYS A 2 7.71 0.84 8.73
N ILE A 3 8.26 0.45 7.58
CA ILE A 3 8.35 -0.94 7.13
C ILE A 3 9.84 -1.30 7.04
N PRO A 4 10.31 -2.30 7.81
CA PRO A 4 11.69 -2.76 7.72
C PRO A 4 11.92 -3.48 6.38
N SER A 5 13.17 -3.46 5.92
CA SER A 5 13.60 -4.16 4.72
C SER A 5 14.77 -5.10 5.02
N GLN A 6 15.16 -5.92 4.05
CA GLN A 6 16.28 -6.84 4.19
C GLN A 6 17.58 -6.18 3.70
N GLY A 7 18.06 -5.19 4.44
CA GLY A 7 19.36 -4.54 4.18
C GLY A 7 19.35 -3.43 3.12
N ALA A 8 18.20 -3.12 2.51
CA ALA A 8 18.05 -2.04 1.53
C ALA A 8 17.63 -0.69 2.15
N GLY A 9 17.55 -0.61 3.48
CA GLY A 9 17.07 0.59 4.20
C GLY A 9 15.56 0.59 4.43
N ALA A 10 15.07 1.36 5.40
CA ALA A 10 13.65 1.35 5.76
C ALA A 10 12.75 2.08 4.74
N LEU A 11 11.47 1.70 4.73
CA LEU A 11 10.42 2.44 4.01
C LEU A 11 9.53 3.17 5.02
N TYR A 12 9.09 4.37 4.64
CA TYR A 12 8.23 5.23 5.44
C TYR A 12 6.98 5.56 4.65
N ILE A 13 5.83 5.09 5.14
CA ILE A 13 4.52 5.44 4.60
C ILE A 13 4.02 6.68 5.31
N PHE A 14 3.76 7.72 4.53
CA PHE A 14 3.12 8.96 4.93
C PHE A 14 1.65 8.89 4.57
N ASP A 15 0.84 9.20 5.56
CA ASP A 15 -0.60 9.17 5.53
C ASP A 15 -1.10 10.61 5.52
N PHE A 16 -1.58 11.07 4.37
CA PHE A 16 -2.08 12.43 4.21
C PHE A 16 -3.59 12.49 4.38
N ARG A 17 -4.20 11.61 5.21
CA ARG A 17 -5.63 11.67 5.54
C ARG A 17 -6.01 12.99 6.22
N SER A 18 -6.31 13.96 5.38
CA SER A 18 -6.82 15.28 5.73
C SER A 18 -7.79 15.70 4.63
N PRO A 19 -8.80 16.53 4.93
CA PRO A 19 -9.77 16.98 3.93
C PRO A 19 -9.14 17.58 2.67
N GLN A 20 -7.93 18.15 2.78
CA GLN A 20 -7.20 18.81 1.71
C GLN A 20 -6.52 17.83 0.74
N PHE A 21 -6.27 16.59 1.17
CA PHE A 21 -5.58 15.55 0.40
C PHE A 21 -6.44 14.28 0.22
N CYS A 22 -7.74 14.37 0.54
CA CYS A 22 -8.72 13.34 0.28
C CYS A 22 -9.78 13.87 -0.69
N GLY A 23 -10.17 13.04 -1.66
CA GLY A 23 -11.27 13.31 -2.58
C GLY A 23 -12.18 12.09 -2.73
N ILE A 24 -13.05 12.13 -3.73
CA ILE A 24 -14.01 11.05 -4.00
C ILE A 24 -13.32 9.69 -4.18
N GLY A 25 -12.11 9.68 -4.77
CA GLY A 25 -11.35 8.45 -5.01
C GLY A 25 -10.59 7.89 -3.80
N GLY A 26 -10.55 8.60 -2.67
CA GLY A 26 -9.76 8.24 -1.48
C GLY A 26 -8.77 9.32 -1.07
N CYS A 27 -7.82 8.96 -0.23
CA CYS A 27 -6.79 9.85 0.30
C CYS A 27 -5.42 9.58 -0.30
N PHE A 28 -4.57 10.59 -0.31
CA PHE A 28 -3.21 10.47 -0.81
C PHE A 28 -2.28 9.77 0.19
N TYR A 29 -1.47 8.86 -0.33
CA TYR A 29 -0.40 8.18 0.41
C TYR A 29 0.89 8.25 -0.40
N ALA A 30 1.99 8.47 0.30
CA ALA A 30 3.33 8.44 -0.27
C ALA A 30 4.22 7.51 0.53
N VAL A 31 5.06 6.75 -0.16
CA VAL A 31 6.08 5.90 0.44
C VAL A 31 7.44 6.43 0.05
N TYR A 32 8.25 6.71 1.06
CA TYR A 32 9.63 7.16 0.91
C TYR A 32 10.59 6.07 1.38
N HIS A 33 11.70 5.94 0.68
CA HIS A 33 12.89 5.26 1.19
C HIS A 33 13.58 6.12 2.25
N GLU A 34 14.32 5.50 3.18
CA GLU A 34 15.04 6.20 4.25
C GLU A 34 16.01 7.28 3.74
N GLY A 35 16.53 7.16 2.52
CA GLY A 35 17.34 8.16 1.85
C GLY A 35 16.56 9.37 1.33
N GLY A 36 15.25 9.47 1.59
CA GLY A 36 14.39 10.57 1.16
C GLY A 36 13.79 10.41 -0.25
N ASN A 37 14.07 9.30 -0.93
CA ASN A 37 13.54 9.05 -2.28
C ASN A 37 12.07 8.65 -2.22
N LEU A 38 11.22 9.35 -2.96
CA LEU A 38 9.83 8.96 -3.15
C LEU A 38 9.76 7.73 -4.06
N VAL A 39 9.27 6.60 -3.53
CA VAL A 39 9.25 5.31 -4.25
C VAL A 39 7.86 4.81 -4.57
N LEU A 40 6.80 5.36 -3.98
CA LEU A 40 5.41 5.06 -4.34
C LEU A 40 4.50 6.24 -4.02
N GLN A 41 3.54 6.50 -4.89
CA GLN A 41 2.41 7.40 -4.65
C GLN A 41 1.14 6.69 -5.07
N LEU A 42 0.09 6.79 -4.25
CA LEU A 42 -1.21 6.21 -4.56
C LEU A 42 -2.35 6.98 -3.89
N ILE A 43 -3.51 6.95 -4.55
CA ILE A 43 -4.78 7.32 -3.94
C ILE A 43 -5.42 6.03 -3.45
N ALA A 44 -5.80 6.00 -2.17
CA ALA A 44 -6.42 4.84 -1.58
C ALA A 44 -7.53 5.23 -0.60
N ASN A 45 -8.60 4.45 -0.60
CA ASN A 45 -9.68 4.59 0.34
C ASN A 45 -9.28 3.96 1.70
N PRO A 46 -9.19 4.75 2.79
CA PRO A 46 -8.87 4.24 4.12
C PRO A 46 -10.03 3.53 4.82
N TYR A 47 -11.26 3.69 4.32
CA TYR A 47 -12.45 3.13 4.91
C TYR A 47 -12.58 1.67 4.45
N LEU A 48 -11.89 0.80 5.17
CA LEU A 48 -11.90 -0.63 4.92
C LEU A 48 -12.85 -1.38 5.86
N PRO A 49 -13.34 -2.55 5.43
CA PRO A 49 -14.03 -3.49 6.31
C PRO A 49 -13.21 -3.81 7.57
N ALA A 50 -13.89 -4.16 8.66
CA ALA A 50 -13.24 -4.46 9.94
C ALA A 50 -12.13 -5.52 9.77
N LYS A 51 -11.00 -5.34 10.48
CA LYS A 51 -9.78 -6.17 10.47
C LYS A 51 -8.89 -6.05 9.22
N GLU A 52 -9.36 -5.41 8.14
CA GLU A 52 -8.52 -5.16 6.98
C GLU A 52 -7.54 -3.99 7.22
N LYS A 53 -6.29 -4.16 6.80
CA LYS A 53 -5.27 -3.11 6.81
C LYS A 53 -5.05 -2.56 5.41
N LEU A 54 -4.95 -1.23 5.30
CA LEU A 54 -4.72 -0.54 4.04
C LEU A 54 -3.44 -0.97 3.34
N VAL A 55 -2.35 -1.05 4.09
CA VAL A 55 -1.06 -1.50 3.58
C VAL A 55 -0.53 -2.61 4.48
N ARG A 56 -0.04 -3.68 3.86
CA ARG A 56 0.67 -4.77 4.52
C ARG A 56 1.97 -5.05 3.77
N ALA A 57 3.03 -5.32 4.50
CA ALA A 57 4.21 -5.93 3.92
C ALA A 57 3.88 -7.40 3.60
N SER A 58 4.23 -7.83 2.39
CA SER A 58 4.22 -9.22 1.95
C SER A 58 5.50 -9.92 2.39
N ASP A 59 5.47 -11.24 2.52
CA ASP A 59 6.66 -12.06 2.76
C ASP A 59 7.57 -12.13 1.52
N LYS A 60 7.04 -11.78 0.35
CA LYS A 60 7.79 -11.70 -0.90
C LYS A 60 8.69 -10.48 -0.91
N VAL A 61 9.99 -10.69 -1.13
CA VAL A 61 11.02 -9.63 -1.18
C VAL A 61 11.57 -9.50 -2.59
N ILE A 62 11.60 -8.28 -3.13
CA ILE A 62 12.20 -7.96 -4.43
C ILE A 62 13.04 -6.69 -4.27
N GLY A 63 14.28 -6.71 -4.78
CA GLY A 63 15.19 -5.56 -4.70
C GLY A 63 15.52 -5.16 -3.26
N GLY A 64 15.49 -6.10 -2.32
CA GLY A 64 15.78 -5.90 -0.89
C GLY A 64 14.61 -5.36 -0.06
N PHE A 65 13.46 -5.06 -0.69
CA PHE A 65 12.26 -4.59 0.00
C PHE A 65 11.13 -5.62 -0.03
N PRO A 66 10.32 -5.74 1.04
CA PRO A 66 9.07 -6.50 0.96
C PRO A 66 8.14 -5.82 -0.05
N CYS A 67 7.46 -6.62 -0.86
CA CYS A 67 6.35 -6.12 -1.66
C CYS A 67 5.25 -5.59 -0.73
N LEU A 68 4.52 -4.57 -1.17
CA LEU A 68 3.46 -3.93 -0.42
C LEU A 68 2.10 -4.35 -0.99
N ALA A 69 1.27 -5.00 -0.18
CA ALA A 69 -0.11 -5.28 -0.51
C ALA A 69 -0.99 -4.10 -0.07
N VAL A 70 -1.63 -3.45 -1.03
CA VAL A 70 -2.58 -2.37 -0.79
C VAL A 70 -4.00 -2.92 -0.92
N THR A 71 -4.74 -2.93 0.18
CA THR A 71 -6.12 -3.39 0.24
C THR A 71 -7.07 -2.23 -0.09
N GLN A 72 -8.03 -2.45 -0.98
CA GLN A 72 -9.05 -1.46 -1.36
C GLN A 72 -10.45 -2.07 -1.35
N PRO A 73 -11.49 -1.32 -0.92
CA PRO A 73 -12.86 -1.77 -1.06
C PRO A 73 -13.23 -1.86 -2.54
N THR A 74 -14.17 -2.74 -2.86
CA THR A 74 -14.71 -2.84 -4.22
C THR A 74 -16.17 -2.42 -4.25
N ALA A 75 -16.74 -2.25 -5.45
CA ALA A 75 -18.17 -2.00 -5.61
C ALA A 75 -19.03 -3.20 -5.18
N ARG A 76 -18.45 -4.40 -5.04
CA ARG A 76 -19.16 -5.58 -4.52
C ARG A 76 -19.09 -5.57 -3.00
N GLU A 77 -20.24 -5.70 -2.37
CA GLU A 77 -20.31 -5.82 -0.91
C GLU A 77 -19.45 -6.99 -0.42
N LYS A 78 -18.84 -6.79 0.76
CA LYS A 78 -17.98 -7.78 1.43
C LYS A 78 -16.82 -8.30 0.56
N MET A 79 -16.40 -7.56 -0.46
CA MET A 79 -15.26 -7.88 -1.30
C MET A 79 -14.22 -6.76 -1.25
N VAL A 80 -12.98 -7.15 -1.04
CA VAL A 80 -11.82 -6.26 -1.15
C VAL A 80 -10.90 -6.74 -2.27
N SER A 81 -10.11 -5.81 -2.79
CA SER A 81 -9.02 -6.13 -3.69
C SER A 81 -7.68 -5.90 -3.01
N HIS A 82 -6.69 -6.74 -3.31
CA HIS A 82 -5.34 -6.63 -2.81
C HIS A 82 -4.41 -6.42 -4.00
N SER A 83 -3.87 -5.22 -4.13
CA SER A 83 -2.89 -4.91 -5.17
C SER A 83 -1.49 -5.06 -4.61
N GLU A 84 -0.71 -5.99 -5.14
CA GLU A 84 0.69 -6.19 -4.75
C GLU A 84 1.57 -5.23 -5.55
N TYR A 85 2.39 -4.45 -4.85
CA TYR A 85 3.40 -3.56 -5.41
C TYR A 85 4.79 -4.06 -5.03
N CYS A 86 5.69 -4.20 -5.99
CA CYS A 86 7.06 -4.67 -5.75
C CYS A 86 8.08 -3.65 -6.25
N TYR A 87 9.23 -3.58 -5.58
CA TYR A 87 10.28 -2.63 -5.93
C TYR A 87 11.00 -3.05 -7.21
N GLN A 88 11.00 -2.19 -8.21
CA GLN A 88 11.67 -2.39 -9.49
C GLN A 88 12.12 -1.03 -10.04
N ASN A 89 13.38 -0.93 -10.49
CA ASN A 89 13.93 0.26 -11.15
C ASN A 89 13.70 1.58 -10.37
N GLY A 90 13.98 1.57 -9.07
CA GLY A 90 13.92 2.78 -8.22
C GLY A 90 12.55 3.11 -7.64
N ARG A 91 11.51 2.31 -7.92
CA ARG A 91 10.14 2.58 -7.44
C ARG A 91 9.36 1.30 -7.21
N PHE A 92 8.24 1.40 -6.48
CA PHE A 92 7.27 0.32 -6.39
C PHE A 92 6.31 0.37 -7.57
N ILE A 93 6.21 -0.73 -8.29
CA ILE A 93 5.24 -0.90 -9.38
C ILE A 93 4.23 -1.98 -9.04
N ARG A 94 3.01 -1.83 -9.53
CA ARG A 94 1.96 -2.83 -9.34
C ARG A 94 2.32 -4.10 -10.11
N PHE A 95 2.42 -5.21 -9.38
CA PHE A 95 2.81 -6.51 -9.91
C PHE A 95 1.60 -7.42 -10.15
N ASN A 96 0.64 -7.43 -9.23
CA ASN A 96 -0.55 -8.28 -9.31
C ASN A 96 -1.75 -7.66 -8.58
N GLN A 97 -2.95 -8.18 -8.84
CA GLN A 97 -4.16 -7.92 -8.06
C GLN A 97 -4.94 -9.21 -7.81
N THR A 98 -5.35 -9.40 -6.56
CA THR A 98 -6.27 -10.47 -6.17
C THR A 98 -7.50 -9.89 -5.48
N PHE A 99 -8.53 -10.73 -5.28
CA PHE A 99 -9.78 -10.35 -4.63
C PHE A 99 -10.11 -11.37 -3.56
N SER A 100 -10.66 -10.92 -2.43
CA SER A 100 -11.12 -11.81 -1.37
C SER A 100 -12.40 -11.29 -0.73
N GLN A 101 -13.18 -12.22 -0.17
CA GLN A 101 -14.28 -11.88 0.71
C GLN A 101 -13.75 -11.42 2.08
N VAL A 102 -14.53 -10.57 2.77
CA VAL A 102 -14.26 -10.11 4.13
C VAL A 102 -15.44 -10.47 5.05
N GLY A 103 -15.14 -10.73 6.33
CA GLY A 103 -16.17 -11.03 7.33
C GLY A 103 -16.60 -12.49 7.42
N GLN A 104 -15.66 -13.43 7.23
CA GLN A 104 -15.78 -14.79 7.79
C GLN A 104 -15.29 -14.80 9.25
#